data_AF-A0A2S5KDL7-F1
#
_entry.id   AF-A0A2S5KDL7-F1
#
_cell.length_a   1.000
_cell.length_b   1.000
_cell.length_c   1.000
_cell.angle_alpha   90.00
_cell.angle_beta   90.00
_cell.angle_gamma   90.00
#
_symmetry.space_group_name_H-M   'P 1'
#
loop_
_entity.id
_entity.type
_entity.pdbx_description
1 polymer ?
#
loop_
_entity_poly.entity_id
_entity_poly.type
_entity_poly.pdbx_seq_one_letter_code
_entity_poly.pdbx_strand_id
1 'polypeptide(L)'
;MKIKKIFSKFFGLSGPQYKEVDGVRYYTIDNHVARVEIEEETGFYVGYFEEMRAMSCFYAFYEVDIPANGAEALKTYLNHCNLYNINPYKE
;
A
#
# COMPACT_ATOMS: atom_id res chain seq x y z
N MET A 1 -11.41 -30.01 1.70
CA MET A 1 -11.45 -29.05 0.58
C MET A 1 -10.17 -28.23 0.63
N LYS A 2 -9.20 -28.51 -0.26
CA LYS A 2 -7.84 -27.91 -0.22
C LYS A 2 -7.87 -26.59 -0.99
N ILE A 3 -7.86 -25.46 -0.29
CA ILE A 3 -7.68 -24.14 -0.89
C ILE A 3 -6.22 -24.05 -1.33
N LYS A 4 -5.98 -24.11 -2.64
CA LYS A 4 -4.68 -23.85 -3.23
C LYS A 4 -4.38 -22.36 -3.05
N LYS A 5 -3.44 -22.02 -2.17
CA LYS A 5 -2.82 -20.70 -2.11
C LYS A 5 -2.14 -20.43 -3.45
N ILE A 6 -2.74 -19.61 -4.29
CA ILE A 6 -2.09 -19.03 -5.46
C ILE A 6 -1.19 -17.91 -4.91
N PHE A 7 0.07 -18.26 -4.58
CA PHE A 7 1.13 -17.27 -4.46
C PHE A 7 1.48 -16.85 -5.88
N SER A 8 0.89 -15.77 -6.38
CA SER A 8 1.42 -15.08 -7.55
C SER A 8 2.72 -14.39 -7.14
N LYS A 9 3.82 -15.14 -7.30
CA LYS A 9 5.17 -14.60 -7.47
C LYS A 9 5.13 -13.62 -8.65
N PHE A 10 5.01 -12.32 -8.40
CA PHE A 10 5.28 -11.32 -9.42
C PHE A 10 6.79 -11.06 -9.45
N PHE A 11 7.48 -11.87 -10.25
CA PHE A 11 8.81 -11.54 -10.77
C PHE A 11 8.64 -10.53 -11.92
N GLY A 12 9.31 -9.38 -11.77
CA GLY A 12 9.83 -8.48 -12.81
C GLY A 12 9.01 -8.25 -14.08
N LEU A 13 8.42 -7.05 -14.19
CA LEU A 13 8.14 -6.40 -15.48
C LEU A 13 8.46 -4.91 -15.36
N SER A 14 9.35 -4.43 -16.22
CA SER A 14 9.86 -3.06 -16.34
C SER A 14 8.79 -2.12 -16.92
N GLY A 15 7.69 -1.95 -16.18
CA GLY A 15 6.67 -0.94 -16.40
C GLY A 15 6.41 -0.17 -15.11
N PRO A 16 5.72 0.98 -15.17
CA PRO A 16 5.31 1.68 -13.97
C PRO A 16 4.51 0.73 -13.07
N GLN A 17 4.90 0.60 -11.80
CA GLN A 17 4.27 -0.29 -10.82
C GLN A 17 2.93 0.26 -10.30
N TYR A 18 2.34 1.20 -11.03
CA TYR A 18 1.14 1.93 -10.66
C TYR A 18 0.23 2.15 -11.87
N LYS A 19 -1.04 2.39 -11.57
CA LYS A 19 -2.03 2.92 -12.50
C LYS A 19 -2.23 4.40 -12.20
N GLU A 20 -2.17 5.26 -13.21
CA GLU A 20 -2.50 6.68 -13.05
C GLU A 20 -3.95 6.96 -13.50
N VAL A 21 -4.70 7.71 -12.69
CA VAL A 21 -6.06 8.18 -13.00
C VAL A 21 -6.16 9.64 -12.56
N ASP A 22 -6.49 10.54 -13.47
CA ASP A 22 -6.65 11.97 -13.20
C ASP A 22 -5.45 12.62 -12.46
N GLY A 23 -4.22 12.19 -12.79
CA GLY A 23 -2.98 12.68 -12.18
C GLY A 23 -2.63 12.04 -10.83
N VAL A 24 -3.43 11.08 -10.37
CA VAL A 24 -3.22 10.35 -9.11
C VAL A 24 -2.68 8.96 -9.41
N ARG A 25 -1.61 8.55 -8.71
CA ARG A 25 -0.98 7.24 -8.89
C ARG A 25 -1.51 6.23 -7.88
N TYR A 26 -1.88 5.05 -8.36
CA TYR A 26 -2.40 3.95 -7.56
C TYR A 26 -1.47 2.74 -7.66
N TYR A 27 -0.86 2.38 -6.53
CA TYR A 27 0.02 1.21 -6.42
C TYR A 27 -0.75 0.05 -5.80
N THR A 28 -0.47 -1.17 -6.26
CA THR A 28 -0.94 -2.39 -5.61
C THR A 28 0.17 -2.93 -4.72
N ILE A 29 -0.03 -2.90 -3.41
CA ILE A 29 0.95 -3.31 -2.38
C ILE A 29 0.32 -4.42 -1.54
N ASP A 30 0.89 -5.63 -1.60
CA ASP A 30 0.38 -6.81 -0.88
C ASP A 30 -1.13 -7.09 -1.08
N ASN A 31 -1.65 -6.84 -2.29
CA ASN A 31 -3.06 -6.92 -2.70
C ASN A 31 -3.97 -5.80 -2.19
N HIS A 32 -3.40 -4.74 -1.62
CA HIS A 32 -4.11 -3.54 -1.21
C HIS A 32 -3.81 -2.37 -2.14
N VAL A 33 -4.79 -1.49 -2.34
CA VAL A 33 -4.65 -0.31 -3.19
C VAL A 33 -4.18 0.88 -2.36
N ALA A 34 -3.03 1.43 -2.73
CA ALA A 34 -2.48 2.65 -2.16
C ALA A 34 -2.57 3.79 -3.19
N ARG A 35 -3.26 4.87 -2.83
CA ARG A 35 -3.19 6.15 -3.53
C ARG A 35 -1.92 6.87 -3.12
N VAL A 36 -1.07 7.26 -4.07
CA VAL A 36 0.19 7.94 -3.81
C VAL A 36 0.21 9.31 -4.48
N GLU A 37 0.52 10.31 -3.67
CA GLU A 37 0.66 11.72 -4.05
C GLU A 37 2.08 12.19 -3.72
N ILE A 38 2.54 13.25 -4.37
CA ILE A 38 3.81 13.91 -4.02
C ILE A 38 3.45 15.13 -3.17
N GLU A 39 3.98 15.19 -1.95
CA GLU A 39 3.88 16.36 -1.10
C GLU A 39 4.89 17.42 -1.57
N GLU A 40 4.38 18.52 -2.15
CA GLU A 40 5.21 19.51 -2.84
C GLU A 40 6.24 20.21 -1.93
N GLU A 41 5.91 20.39 -0.65
CA GLU A 41 6.78 21.09 0.30
C GLU A 41 8.01 20.27 0.70
N THR A 42 7.84 18.95 0.80
CA THR A 42 8.86 18.04 1.33
C THR A 42 9.52 17.20 0.24
N GLY A 43 8.87 17.06 -0.91
CA GLY A 43 9.28 16.18 -1.99
C GLY A 43 9.03 14.70 -1.70
N PHE A 44 8.35 14.35 -0.60
CA PHE A 44 8.02 12.96 -0.29
C PHE A 44 6.86 12.46 -1.13
N TYR A 45 6.91 11.18 -1.48
CA TYR A 45 5.75 10.42 -1.87
C TYR A 45 4.97 10.04 -0.62
N VAL A 46 3.70 10.40 -0.56
CA VAL A 46 2.79 10.04 0.54
C VAL A 46 1.74 9.08 0.01
N GLY A 47 1.71 7.88 0.58
CA GLY A 47 0.78 6.83 0.21
C GLY A 47 -0.32 6.64 1.24
N TYR A 48 -1.56 6.44 0.78
CA TYR A 48 -2.75 6.20 1.58
C TYR A 48 -3.45 4.92 1.12
N PHE A 49 -3.72 4.00 2.05
CA PHE A 49 -4.49 2.80 1.71
C PHE A 49 -6.00 3.12 1.70
N GLU A 50 -6.60 3.14 0.50
CA GLU A 50 -7.98 3.61 0.25
C GLU A 50 -9.06 2.75 0.94
N GLU A 51 -8.75 1.49 1.20
CA GLU A 51 -9.67 0.52 1.78
C GLU A 51 -9.62 0.47 3.32
N MET A 52 -8.60 1.08 3.93
CA MET A 52 -8.40 1.05 5.38
C MET A 52 -9.17 2.20 6.03
N ARG A 53 -9.85 1.94 7.16
CA ARG A 53 -10.67 2.96 7.84
C ARG A 53 -9.83 3.99 8.58
N ALA A 54 -8.81 3.53 9.29
CA ALA A 54 -7.78 4.44 9.79
C ALA A 54 -6.86 4.79 8.62
N MET A 55 -6.47 6.07 8.50
CA MET A 55 -5.48 6.52 7.52
C MET A 55 -4.12 5.86 7.83
N SER A 56 -3.94 4.61 7.43
CA SER A 56 -2.62 4.02 7.29
C SER A 56 -1.96 4.74 6.13
N CYS A 57 -1.02 5.61 6.48
CA CYS A 57 -0.20 6.33 5.54
C CYS A 57 1.25 5.87 5.64
N PHE A 58 1.98 6.05 4.55
CA PHE A 58 3.42 5.84 4.51
C PHE A 58 4.08 6.95 3.71
N TYR A 59 5.35 7.18 3.99
CA TYR A 59 6.18 8.14 3.28
C TYR A 59 7.30 7.40 2.57
N ALA A 60 7.64 7.83 1.37
CA ALA A 60 8.80 7.36 0.63
C ALA A 60 9.53 8.55 0.03
N PHE A 61 10.87 8.57 0.12
CA PHE A 61 11.67 9.63 -0.49
C PHE A 61 11.91 9.36 -1.98
N TYR A 62 12.11 8.10 -2.34
CA TYR A 62 12.24 7.69 -3.73
C TYR A 62 11.05 6.82 -4.16
N GLU A 63 10.65 6.94 -5.42
CA GLU A 63 9.53 6.17 -5.98
C GLU A 63 9.75 4.65 -5.88
N VAL A 64 11.01 4.22 -5.98
CA VAL A 64 11.45 2.82 -5.82
C VAL A 64 11.17 2.27 -4.41
N ASP A 65 11.06 3.12 -3.39
CA ASP A 65 10.83 2.71 -2.00
C ASP A 65 9.36 2.57 -1.66
N ILE A 66 8.44 3.08 -2.50
CA ILE A 66 6.98 3.03 -2.28
C ILE A 66 6.49 1.61 -1.94
N PRO A 67 6.85 0.54 -2.69
CA PRO A 67 6.35 -0.79 -2.39
C PRO A 67 6.84 -1.32 -1.03
N ALA A 68 8.10 -1.05 -0.68
CA ALA A 68 8.69 -1.54 0.57
C ALA A 68 8.12 -0.80 1.79
N ASN A 69 8.07 0.53 1.73
CA ASN A 69 7.56 1.36 2.81
C ASN A 69 6.06 1.15 3.02
N GLY A 70 5.30 1.02 1.93
CA GLY A 70 3.87 0.71 2.00
C GLY A 70 3.61 -0.66 2.62
N ALA A 71 4.37 -1.69 2.24
CA ALA A 71 4.22 -3.04 2.81
C ALA A 71 4.54 -3.06 4.32
N GLU A 72 5.55 -2.33 4.77
CA GLU A 72 5.90 -2.22 6.19
C GLU A 72 4.81 -1.50 6.99
N ALA A 73 4.31 -0.37 6.49
CA ALA A 73 3.24 0.39 7.14
C ALA A 73 1.94 -0.45 7.23
N LEU A 74 1.56 -1.11 6.13
CA LEU A 74 0.42 -2.00 6.07
C LEU A 74 0.53 -3.15 7.08
N LYS A 75 1.67 -3.83 7.10
CA LYS A 75 1.94 -4.92 8.06
C LYS A 75 1.81 -4.44 9.50
N THR A 76 2.38 -3.28 9.81
CA THR A 76 2.33 -2.69 11.16
C THR A 76 0.88 -2.41 11.57
N TYR A 77 0.10 -1.80 10.68
CA TYR A 77 -1.31 -1.51 10.90
C TYR A 77 -2.15 -2.78 11.09
N LEU A 78 -2.02 -3.76 10.20
CA LEU A 78 -2.77 -5.02 10.29
C LEU A 78 -2.41 -5.81 11.56
N ASN A 79 -1.15 -5.78 11.98
CA ASN A 79 -0.73 -6.39 13.25
C ASN A 79 -1.37 -5.69 14.45
N HIS A 80 -1.45 -4.35 14.43
CA HIS A 80 -2.16 -3.59 15.47
C HIS A 80 -3.64 -3.99 15.51
N CYS A 81 -4.32 -3.98 14.38
CA CYS A 81 -5.73 -4.39 14.30
C CYS A 81 -5.95 -5.81 14.84
N ASN A 82 -5.07 -6.75 14.48
CA ASN A 82 -5.13 -8.12 14.97
C ASN A 82 -4.89 -8.21 16.50
N LEU A 83 -3.93 -7.45 17.04
CA LEU A 83 -3.61 -7.44 18.47
C LEU A 83 -4.78 -6.93 19.32
N TYR A 84 -5.54 -5.95 18.81
CA TYR A 84 -6.64 -5.31 19.53
C TYR A 84 -8.03 -5.77 19.07
N ASN A 85 -8.11 -6.79 18.20
CA ASN A 85 -9.36 -7.30 17.64
C ASN A 85 -10.23 -6.20 16.98
N ILE A 86 -9.57 -5.31 16.22
CA ILE A 86 -10.18 -4.21 15.47
C ILE A 86 -10.35 -4.65 14.01
N ASN A 87 -11.48 -4.33 13.39
CA ASN A 87 -11.65 -4.54 11.95
C ASN A 87 -10.98 -3.42 11.13
N PRO A 88 -9.90 -3.68 10.37
CA PRO A 88 -9.13 -2.64 9.68
C PRO A 88 -9.91 -1.87 8.59
N TYR A 89 -11.04 -2.42 8.14
CA TYR A 89 -11.89 -1.83 7.09
C TYR A 89 -13.12 -1.12 7.66
N LYS A 90 -13.41 -1.30 8.95
CA LYS A 90 -14.69 -0.87 9.56
C LYS A 90 -14.54 -0.16 10.88
N GLU A 91 -13.42 -0.25 11.58
CA GLU A 91 -13.17 0.40 12.87
C GLU A 91 -11.84 1.13 12.85
#